data_AF-A0A7W2IVR6-F1
#
_entry.id   AF-A0A7W2IVR6-F1
#
_cell.length_a   1.000
_cell.length_b   1.000
_cell.length_c   1.000
_cell.angle_alpha   90.00
_cell.angle_beta   90.00
_cell.angle_gamma   90.00
#
_symmetry.space_group_name_H-M   'P 1'
#
loop_
_entity.id
_entity.type
_entity.pdbx_description
1 polymer ?
#
loop_
_entity_poly.entity_id
_entity_poly.type
_entity_poly.pdbx_seq_one_letter_code
_entity_poly.pdbx_strand_id
1 'polypeptide(L)' 'IAVYTPKGKLPWDDAVTMEIAVYTPKGKLPWDDAVTMVLSYAEIPYETIYDEEVLSDTLLLYDWLHLHHEDFTGQYG' A
#
# COMPACT_ATOMS: atom_id res chain seq x y z
N ILE A 1 -0.46 -10.56 4.24
CA ILE A 1 0.96 -10.82 4.65
C ILE A 1 1.78 -10.90 3.38
N ALA A 2 2.50 -9.84 3.02
CA ALA A 2 3.51 -9.92 1.97
C ALA A 2 4.80 -10.48 2.59
N VAL A 3 5.29 -11.60 2.08
CA VAL A 3 6.56 -12.19 2.53
C VAL A 3 7.65 -11.71 1.57
N TYR A 4 8.38 -10.68 1.99
CA TYR A 4 9.55 -10.20 1.24
C TYR A 4 10.78 -11.02 1.62
N THR A 5 11.43 -11.66 0.64
CA THR A 5 12.67 -12.43 0.86
C THR A 5 13.76 -11.95 -0.10
N PRO A 6 14.70 -11.08 0.33
CA PRO A 6 15.77 -10.64 -0.56
C PRO A 6 16.91 -11.67 -0.58
N LYS A 7 17.31 -12.10 -1.77
CA LYS A 7 18.60 -12.77 -2.01
C LYS A 7 19.38 -12.01 -3.10
N GLY A 8 20.46 -11.33 -2.72
CA GLY A 8 21.40 -10.67 -3.65
C GLY A 8 21.25 -9.15 -3.79
N LYS A 9 22.14 -8.52 -4.58
CA LYS A 9 22.08 -7.08 -4.93
C LYS A 9 20.66 -6.71 -5.35
N LEU A 10 20.15 -5.61 -4.81
CA LEU A 10 18.75 -5.21 -4.99
C LEU A 10 18.51 -4.77 -6.46
N PRO A 11 17.42 -5.19 -7.12
CA PRO A 11 17.27 -5.12 -8.58
C PRO A 11 16.70 -3.80 -9.12
N TRP A 12 16.42 -2.82 -8.25
CA TRP A 12 15.63 -1.62 -8.59
C TRP A 12 16.36 -0.57 -9.41
N ASP A 13 17.61 -0.82 -9.80
CA ASP A 13 18.29 0.01 -10.80
C ASP A 13 17.71 -0.21 -12.21
N ASP A 14 17.02 -1.34 -12.46
CA ASP A 14 16.38 -1.69 -13.75
C ASP A 14 15.05 -2.50 -13.65
N ALA A 15 14.51 -2.76 -12.45
CA ALA A 15 13.30 -3.57 -12.27
C ALA A 15 12.02 -2.77 -12.55
N VAL A 16 11.06 -3.41 -13.24
CA VAL A 16 9.65 -3.00 -13.30
C VAL A 16 9.24 -2.47 -11.93
N THR A 17 8.91 -1.18 -11.87
CA THR A 17 8.45 -0.55 -10.63
C THR A 17 7.17 -1.26 -10.23
N MET A 18 7.17 -1.85 -9.04
CA MET A 18 5.98 -2.50 -8.54
C MET A 18 5.08 -1.43 -7.95
N GLU A 19 3.89 -1.27 -8.52
CA GLU A 19 2.97 -0.20 -8.13
C GLU A 19 2.07 -0.71 -7.00
N ILE A 20 2.24 -0.16 -5.80
CA ILE A 20 1.52 -0.58 -4.59
C ILE A 20 0.56 0.52 -4.18
N ALA A 21 -0.74 0.21 -4.12
CA ALA A 21 -1.75 1.04 -3.49
C ALA A 21 -2.02 0.60 -2.05
N VAL A 22 -2.17 1.57 -1.16
CA VAL A 22 -2.63 1.40 0.22
C VAL A 22 -3.95 2.15 0.37
N TYR A 23 -5.05 1.43 0.59
CA TYR A 23 -6.32 2.06 0.89
C TYR A 23 -6.31 2.61 2.31
N THR A 24 -6.48 3.93 2.46
CA THR A 24 -6.40 4.60 3.76
C THR A 24 -7.40 5.76 3.86
N PRO A 25 -8.26 5.81 4.89
CA PRO A 25 -9.09 6.97 5.17
C PRO A 25 -8.29 8.25 5.37
N LYS A 26 -8.81 9.36 4.85
CA LYS A 26 -8.23 10.69 5.08
C LYS A 26 -8.17 10.96 6.59
N GLY A 27 -6.97 11.25 7.10
CA GLY A 27 -6.75 11.60 8.51
C GLY A 27 -6.30 10.46 9.42
N LYS A 28 -6.08 9.25 8.90
CA LYS A 28 -5.46 8.14 9.64
C LYS A 28 -4.02 8.49 10.03
N LEU A 29 -3.59 8.13 11.24
CA LEU A 29 -2.24 8.46 11.72
C LEU A 29 -1.23 7.41 11.20
N PRO A 30 0.05 7.79 10.98
CA PRO A 30 1.04 6.88 10.39
C PRO A 30 1.26 5.57 11.15
N TRP A 31 0.96 5.52 12.44
CA TRP A 31 1.11 4.33 13.29
C TRP A 31 -0.15 3.45 13.36
N ASP A 32 -1.26 3.91 12.80
CA ASP A 32 -2.50 3.13 12.72
C ASP A 32 -2.42 2.07 11.60
N ASP A 33 -1.35 2.08 10.80
CA ASP A 33 -1.11 1.13 9.73
C ASP A 33 0.33 0.60 9.76
N ALA A 34 0.51 -0.61 10.30
CA ALA A 34 1.81 -1.25 10.36
C ALA A 34 2.42 -1.53 8.96
N VAL A 35 1.62 -1.63 7.90
CA VAL A 35 2.11 -1.90 6.55
C VAL A 35 2.74 -0.65 5.95
N THR A 36 2.11 0.51 6.05
CA THR A 36 2.73 1.78 5.60
C THR A 36 3.99 2.11 6.40
N MET A 37 4.00 1.80 7.71
CA MET A 37 5.22 1.92 8.52
C MET A 37 6.36 1.06 7.98
N VAL A 38 6.10 -0.20 7.65
CA VAL A 38 7.13 -1.12 7.13
C VAL A 38 7.58 -0.71 5.73
N LEU A 39 6.66 -0.35 4.84
CA LEU A 39 6.98 0.13 3.49
C LEU A 39 7.87 1.39 3.55
N SER A 40 7.50 2.33 4.42
CA SER A 40 8.29 3.56 4.61
C SER A 40 9.65 3.29 5.22
N TYR A 41 9.74 2.40 6.21
CA TYR A 41 11.02 1.98 6.83
C TYR A 41 11.96 1.30 5.82
N ALA A 42 11.40 0.50 4.91
CA ALA A 42 12.14 -0.21 3.88
C ALA A 42 12.39 0.61 2.60
N GLU A 43 11.97 1.88 2.56
CA GLU A 43 12.06 2.77 1.39
C GLU A 43 11.37 2.19 0.14
N ILE A 44 10.30 1.41 0.33
CA ILE A 44 9.49 0.88 -0.77
C ILE A 44 8.41 1.92 -1.10
N PRO A 45 8.34 2.41 -2.36
CA PRO A 45 7.31 3.37 -2.76
C PRO A 45 5.91 2.75 -2.74
N TYR A 46 4.92 3.55 -2.38
CA TYR A 46 3.50 3.21 -2.44
C TYR A 46 2.66 4.48 -2.58
N GLU A 47 1.44 4.34 -3.07
CA GLU A 47 0.45 5.42 -3.16
C GLU A 47 -0.71 5.15 -2.19
N THR A 48 -1.17 6.18 -1.51
CA THR A 48 -2.37 6.10 -0.66
C THR A 48 -3.59 6.48 -1.47
N ILE A 49 -4.62 5.63 -1.48
CA ILE A 49 -5.88 5.86 -2.19
C ILE A 49 -7.08 5.75 -1.24
N TYR A 50 -8.22 6.32 -1.61
CA TYR A 50 -9.46 6.19 -0.85
C TYR A 50 -10.68 6.01 -1.78
N ASP A 51 -11.88 6.27 -1.28
CA ASP A 51 -13.14 6.03 -1.99
C ASP A 51 -13.18 6.65 -3.40
N GLU A 52 -12.70 7.88 -3.55
CA GLU A 52 -12.76 8.60 -4.84
C GLU A 52 -11.94 7.88 -5.91
N GLU A 53 -10.71 7.48 -5.60
CA GLU A 53 -9.80 6.80 -6.54
C GLU A 53 -10.23 5.36 -6.82
N VAL A 54 -10.80 4.68 -5.82
CA VAL A 54 -11.36 3.32 -6.00
C VAL A 54 -12.56 3.36 -6.96
N LEU A 55 -13.42 4.37 -6.85
CA LEU A 55 -14.62 4.52 -7.68
C LEU A 55 -14.31 5.01 -9.10
N SER A 56 -13.11 5.55 -9.36
CA SER A 56 -12.69 6.07 -10.67
C SER A 56 -11.85 5.08 -11.50
N ASP A 57 -11.98 3.78 -11.28
CA ASP A 57 -11.25 2.70 -11.97
C ASP A 57 -9.70 2.76 -11.84
N THR A 58 -9.19 3.56 -10.90
CA THR A 58 -7.74 3.79 -10.71
C THR A 58 -7.00 2.55 -10.22
N LEU A 59 -7.72 1.56 -9.68
CA LEU A 59 -7.16 0.29 -9.21
C LEU A 59 -6.41 -0.49 -10.30
N LEU A 60 -6.74 -0.26 -11.57
CA LEU A 60 -6.06 -0.89 -12.71
C LEU A 60 -4.60 -0.45 -12.88
N LEU A 61 -4.19 0.63 -12.21
CA LEU A 61 -2.82 1.15 -12.26
C LEU A 61 -1.87 0.45 -11.29
N TYR A 62 -2.38 -0.35 -10.35
CA TYR A 62 -1.59 -0.95 -9.28
C TYR A 62 -1.50 -2.46 -9.40
N ASP A 63 -0.33 -3.00 -9.11
CA ASP A 63 -0.08 -4.44 -9.04
C ASP A 63 -0.62 -5.05 -7.74
N TRP A 64 -0.58 -4.27 -6.66
CA TRP A 64 -1.00 -4.70 -5.32
C TRP A 64 -1.86 -3.64 -4.65
N LEU A 65 -2.90 -4.09 -3.96
CA LEU A 65 -3.75 -3.26 -3.11
C LEU A 65 -3.72 -3.80 -1.68
N HIS A 66 -3.23 -2.98 -0.74
CA HIS A 66 -3.35 -3.24 0.69
C HIS A 66 -4.61 -2.59 1.25
N LEU A 67 -5.39 -3.37 2.01
CA LEU A 67 -6.64 -2.95 2.66
C LEU A 67 -6.59 -3.41 4.12
N HIS A 68 -6.97 -2.53 5.05
CA HIS A 68 -7.35 -2.97 6.38
C HIS A 68 -8.78 -3.47 6.35
N HIS A 69 -9.02 -4.61 6.98
CA HIS A 69 -10.34 -5.24 6.95
C HIS A 69 -11.37 -4.40 7.72
N GLU A 70 -10.96 -3.60 8.71
CA GLU A 70 -11.84 -2.65 9.39
C GLU A 70 -12.28 -1.49 8.50
N ASP A 71 -11.41 -0.97 7.63
CA ASP A 71 -11.67 0.23 6.83
C ASP A 71 -12.71 -0.01 5.72
N PHE A 72 -12.95 -1.27 5.33
CA PHE A 72 -13.84 -1.64 4.23
C PHE A 72 -15.30 -1.92 4.66
N THR A 73 -15.56 -2.09 5.95
CA THR A 73 -16.91 -2.45 6.45
C THR A 73 -17.66 -1.29 7.10
N GLY A 74 -17.04 -0.09 7.15
CA GLY A 74 -17.59 1.05 7.87
C GLY A 74 -17.71 0.81 9.37
N GLN A 75 -17.01 -0.19 9.91
CA GLN A 75 -16.94 -0.45 11.34
C GLN A 75 -15.88 0.49 11.93
N TYR A 76 -16.35 1.62 12.42
CA TYR A 76 -15.61 2.40 13.40
C TYR A 76 -15.32 1.48 14.59
N GLY A 77 -14.03 1.29 14.89
CA GLY A 77 -13.57 0.51 16.04
C GLY A 77 -14.12 1.02 17.38
#